data_AF-A0A345Y0Z5-F1
#
_entry.id   AF-A0A345Y0Z5-F1
#
_cell.length_a   1.000
_cell.length_b   1.000
_cell.length_c   1.000
_cell.angle_alpha   90.00
_cell.angle_beta   90.00
_cell.angle_gamma   90.00
#
_symmetry.space_group_name_H-M   'P 1'
#
loop_
_entity.id
_entity.type
_entity.pdbx_description
1 polymer ?
#
loop_
_entity_poly.entity_id
_entity_poly.type
_entity_poly.pdbx_seq_one_letter_code
_entity_poly.pdbx_strand_id
1 'polypeptide(L)'
;MARSGLGVPVLGLSGERPASLGRLQPGDLVFFEIDPRTGDRLDHVGMYMGLDAEGYPRFISSREEANGPTFGDKRGDARLDGNGYYAKGLRSAKRL
;
A
#
# COMPACT_ATOMS: atom_id res chain seq x y z
N MET A 1 19.69 -11.92 -1.13
CA MET A 1 19.13 -13.12 -0.46
C MET A 1 17.74 -12.77 0.04
N ALA A 2 16.67 -13.27 -0.61
CA ALA A 2 15.32 -13.15 -0.07
C ALA A 2 15.23 -14.06 1.17
N ARG A 3 14.85 -13.51 2.33
CA ARG A 3 14.56 -14.34 3.50
C ARG A 3 13.36 -15.23 3.16
N SER A 4 13.57 -16.54 3.08
CA SER A 4 12.52 -17.53 2.85
C SER A 4 11.71 -17.72 4.13
N GLY A 5 10.71 -16.87 4.33
CA GLY A 5 9.67 -17.06 5.34
C GLY A 5 8.33 -16.68 4.73
N LEU A 6 7.26 -17.36 5.08
CA LEU A 6 5.94 -17.00 4.59
C LEU A 6 5.55 -15.61 5.11
N GLY A 7 5.22 -14.68 4.21
CA GLY A 7 4.70 -13.35 4.58
C GLY A 7 5.70 -12.45 5.32
N VAL A 8 6.97 -12.41 4.88
CA VAL A 8 8.02 -11.60 5.52
C VAL A 8 7.62 -10.12 5.54
N PRO A 9 7.67 -9.44 6.70
CA PRO A 9 7.48 -8.00 6.77
C PRO A 9 8.57 -7.25 5.99
N VAL A 10 8.13 -6.49 4.99
CA VAL A 10 8.98 -5.56 4.21
C VAL A 10 8.97 -4.20 4.87
N LEU A 11 7.79 -3.72 5.24
CA LEU A 11 7.58 -2.58 6.12
C LEU A 11 6.89 -3.10 7.38
N GLY A 12 7.50 -2.85 8.54
CA GLY A 12 6.95 -3.30 9.82
C GLY A 12 5.62 -2.60 10.13
N LEU A 13 4.71 -3.29 10.82
CA LEU A 13 3.49 -2.68 11.32
C LEU A 13 3.82 -1.86 12.57
N SER A 14 3.94 -0.55 12.36
CA SER A 14 3.83 0.47 13.39
C SER A 14 2.52 1.20 13.11
N GLY A 15 1.71 1.56 14.11
CA GLY A 15 0.46 2.34 13.90
C GLY A 15 0.64 3.72 13.25
N GLU A 16 1.84 4.01 12.76
CA GLU A 16 2.23 5.21 12.05
C GLU A 16 2.61 4.85 10.61
N ARG A 17 2.59 5.86 9.75
CA ARG A 17 3.04 5.72 8.37
C ARG A 17 4.54 5.37 8.32
N PRO A 18 4.94 4.39 7.47
CA PRO A 18 6.35 4.08 7.25
C PRO A 18 7.16 5.31 6.81
N ALA A 19 8.30 5.57 7.46
CA ALA A 19 9.18 6.69 7.15
C ALA A 19 9.90 6.55 5.79
N SER A 20 10.00 5.33 5.26
CA SER A 20 10.63 5.06 3.97
C SER A 20 9.95 3.90 3.25
N LEU A 21 9.87 4.00 1.92
CA LEU A 21 9.34 3.00 1.02
C LEU A 21 10.43 2.21 0.28
N GLY A 22 11.71 2.55 0.48
CA GLY A 22 12.83 2.05 -0.34
C GLY A 22 13.08 0.53 -0.28
N ARG A 23 12.39 -0.20 0.61
CA ARG A 23 12.44 -1.67 0.70
C ARG A 23 11.38 -2.38 -0.14
N LEU A 24 10.36 -1.66 -0.60
CA LEU A 24 9.27 -2.21 -1.40
C LEU A 24 9.78 -2.67 -2.76
N GLN A 25 9.24 -3.79 -3.24
CA GLN A 25 9.45 -4.33 -4.59
C GLN A 25 8.09 -4.65 -5.22
N PRO A 26 7.95 -4.51 -6.55
CA PRO A 26 6.73 -4.92 -7.24
C PRO A 26 6.29 -6.33 -6.83
N GLY A 27 5.00 -6.50 -6.53
CA GLY A 27 4.42 -7.73 -5.99
C GLY A 27 4.26 -7.74 -4.46
N ASP A 28 4.92 -6.85 -3.72
CA ASP A 28 4.69 -6.72 -2.28
C ASP A 28 3.25 -6.31 -1.99
N LEU A 29 2.62 -6.96 -1.02
CA LEU A 29 1.32 -6.53 -0.51
C LEU A 29 1.51 -5.34 0.42
N VAL A 30 0.72 -4.29 0.22
CA VAL A 30 0.68 -3.08 1.03
C VAL A 30 -0.65 -3.02 1.78
N PHE A 31 -0.61 -2.70 3.07
CA PHE A 31 -1.77 -2.74 3.95
C PHE A 31 -2.03 -1.36 4.55
N PHE A 32 -3.31 -1.00 4.60
CA PHE A 32 -3.76 0.34 4.97
C PHE A 32 -4.82 0.31 6.05
N GLU A 33 -4.85 1.39 6.81
CA GLU A 33 -5.88 1.80 7.76
C GLU A 33 -6.45 3.11 7.19
N ILE A 34 -7.60 3.02 6.52
CA ILE A 34 -8.20 4.13 5.76
C ILE A 34 -9.71 4.28 6.00
N ASP A 35 -10.38 3.25 6.51
CA ASP A 35 -11.80 3.31 6.86
C ASP A 35 -11.97 3.73 8.33
N PRO A 36 -12.46 4.95 8.62
CA PRO A 36 -12.65 5.39 10.01
C PRO A 36 -13.67 4.54 10.77
N ARG A 37 -14.53 3.77 10.08
CA ARG A 37 -15.52 2.88 10.71
C ARG A 37 -14.87 1.64 11.31
N THR A 38 -13.66 1.28 10.89
CA THR A 38 -12.95 0.09 11.37
C THR A 38 -11.93 0.39 12.48
N GLY A 39 -11.78 1.66 12.88
CA GLY A 39 -10.78 2.08 13.87
C GLY A 39 -9.36 1.75 13.40
N ASP A 40 -8.50 1.30 14.32
CA ASP A 40 -7.07 1.05 14.06
C ASP A 40 -6.81 -0.28 13.30
N ARG A 41 -7.83 -0.85 12.65
CA ARG A 41 -7.68 -2.12 11.91
C ARG A 41 -7.13 -1.83 10.51
N LEU A 42 -6.27 -2.71 10.02
CA LEU A 42 -5.94 -2.76 8.60
C LEU A 42 -7.18 -3.21 7.83
N ASP A 43 -7.77 -2.31 7.07
CA ASP A 43 -9.06 -2.49 6.40
C ASP A 43 -8.95 -2.57 4.87
N HIS A 44 -7.78 -2.22 4.32
CA HIS A 44 -7.55 -2.24 2.88
C HIS A 44 -6.21 -2.87 2.53
N VAL A 45 -6.15 -3.54 1.38
CA VAL A 45 -4.93 -4.16 0.85
C VAL A 45 -4.80 -3.88 -0.64
N GLY A 46 -3.56 -3.70 -1.08
CA GLY A 46 -3.19 -3.61 -2.48
C GLY A 46 -1.87 -4.30 -2.76
N MET A 47 -1.48 -4.32 -4.01
CA MET A 47 -0.18 -4.81 -4.46
C MET A 47 0.64 -3.65 -5.01
N TYR A 48 1.85 -3.47 -4.49
CA TYR A 48 2.79 -2.49 -5.01
C TYR A 48 3.25 -2.90 -6.42
N MET A 49 3.27 -1.94 -7.34
CA MET A 49 3.56 -2.20 -8.76
C MET A 49 4.85 -1.53 -9.24
N GLY A 50 5.55 -0.80 -8.36
CA GLY A 50 6.76 -0.05 -8.72
C GLY A 50 6.50 1.44 -8.88
N LEU A 51 7.45 2.12 -9.51
CA LEU A 51 7.34 3.54 -9.83
C LEU A 51 6.63 3.72 -11.18
N ASP A 52 5.82 4.76 -11.33
CA ASP A 52 5.34 5.21 -12.64
C ASP A 52 6.44 5.96 -13.42
N ALA A 53 6.08 6.46 -14.62
CA ALA A 53 7.00 7.18 -15.50
C ALA A 53 7.56 8.47 -14.88
N GLU A 54 6.83 9.07 -13.93
CA GLU A 54 7.23 10.26 -13.19
C GLU A 54 7.99 9.93 -11.90
N GLY A 55 8.18 8.64 -11.58
CA GLY A 55 8.92 8.18 -10.42
C GLY A 55 8.10 8.04 -9.14
N TYR A 56 6.77 8.04 -9.21
CA TYR A 56 5.90 7.90 -8.04
C TYR A 56 5.55 6.44 -7.74
N PRO A 57 5.62 5.98 -6.48
CA PRO A 57 5.33 4.60 -6.11
C PRO A 57 3.83 4.30 -6.20
N ARG A 58 3.46 3.44 -7.15
CA ARG A 58 2.06 3.07 -7.45
C ARG A 58 1.68 1.70 -6.93
N PHE A 59 0.39 1.54 -6.65
CA PHE A 59 -0.18 0.25 -6.25
C PHE A 59 -1.51 0.00 -6.93
N ILE A 60 -1.86 -1.27 -7.13
CA ILE A 60 -3.16 -1.71 -7.62
C ILE A 60 -4.00 -2.23 -6.45
N SER A 61 -5.30 -1.92 -6.44
CA SER A 61 -6.24 -2.54 -5.52
C SER A 61 -7.64 -2.60 -6.13
N SER A 62 -8.46 -3.52 -5.64
CA SER A 62 -9.91 -3.45 -5.87
C SER A 62 -10.48 -2.24 -5.13
N ARG A 63 -11.39 -1.51 -5.75
CA ARG A 63 -12.01 -0.31 -5.14
C ARG A 63 -13.52 -0.32 -5.35
N GLU A 64 -14.25 0.08 -4.32
CA GLU A 64 -15.71 0.21 -4.35
C GLU A 64 -16.17 1.09 -5.51
N GLU A 65 -15.57 2.27 -5.65
CA GLU A 65 -15.91 3.22 -6.71
C GLU A 65 -15.63 2.73 -8.12
N ALA A 66 -14.62 1.87 -8.29
CA ALA A 66 -14.29 1.29 -9.59
C ALA A 66 -15.09 0.00 -9.86
N ASN A 67 -15.78 -0.54 -8.85
CA ASN A 67 -16.40 -1.85 -8.86
C ASN A 67 -15.45 -2.95 -9.37
N GLY A 68 -14.19 -2.92 -8.91
CA GLY A 68 -13.17 -3.84 -9.39
C GLY A 68 -11.73 -3.36 -9.18
N PRO A 69 -10.73 -4.12 -9.66
CA PRO A 69 -9.32 -3.74 -9.61
C PRO A 69 -9.08 -2.49 -10.47
N THR A 70 -8.36 -1.52 -9.92
CA THR A 70 -7.97 -0.32 -10.65
C THR A 70 -6.61 0.19 -10.24
N PHE A 71 -5.93 0.78 -11.22
CA PHE A 71 -4.71 1.55 -11.06
C PHE A 71 -4.96 3.07 -11.11
N GLY A 72 -6.22 3.46 -11.35
CA GLY A 72 -6.61 4.86 -11.51
C GLY A 72 -6.80 5.57 -10.17
N ASP A 73 -6.65 6.88 -10.21
CA ASP A 73 -6.73 7.78 -9.07
C ASP A 73 -8.20 8.12 -8.72
N LYS A 74 -9.05 7.09 -8.67
CA LYS A 74 -10.47 7.20 -8.34
C LYS A 74 -10.65 7.15 -6.83
N ARG A 75 -11.23 8.23 -6.27
CA ARG A 75 -11.43 8.45 -4.81
C ARG A 75 -10.13 8.34 -4.00
N GLY A 76 -9.06 8.88 -4.58
CA GLY A 76 -7.74 8.98 -3.97
C GLY A 76 -6.65 8.38 -4.86
N ASP A 77 -5.51 9.05 -4.89
CA ASP A 77 -4.38 8.66 -5.74
C ASP A 77 -3.91 7.24 -5.40
N ALA A 78 -3.68 6.42 -6.42
CA ALA A 78 -3.07 5.10 -6.33
C ALA A 78 -1.55 5.22 -6.07
N ARG A 79 -1.17 6.05 -5.10
CA ARG A 79 0.20 6.42 -4.72
C ARG A 79 0.45 6.12 -3.25
N LEU A 80 1.69 5.74 -2.93
CA LEU A 80 2.15 5.43 -1.57
C LEU A 80 2.94 6.58 -0.92
N ASP A 81 3.27 7.62 -1.69
CA ASP A 81 4.02 8.80 -1.27
C ASP A 81 3.13 10.06 -1.21
N GLY A 82 3.69 11.17 -0.73
CA GLY A 82 2.94 12.43 -0.61
C GLY A 82 1.82 12.39 0.45
N ASN A 83 0.86 13.31 0.37
CA ASN A 83 -0.18 13.52 1.38
C ASN A 83 -1.57 13.01 0.98
N GLY A 84 -1.64 12.16 -0.04
CA GLY A 84 -2.87 11.55 -0.53
C GLY A 84 -3.50 10.58 0.48
N TYR A 85 -4.75 10.20 0.22
CA TYR A 85 -5.57 9.36 1.09
C TYR A 85 -4.89 8.02 1.45
N TYR A 86 -4.51 7.24 0.44
CA TYR A 86 -3.83 5.94 0.64
C TYR A 86 -2.43 6.09 1.22
N ALA A 87 -1.70 7.12 0.78
CA ALA A 87 -0.38 7.42 1.27
C ALA A 87 -0.37 7.65 2.80
N LYS A 88 -1.35 8.40 3.33
CA LYS A 88 -1.53 8.62 4.77
C LYS A 88 -1.96 7.35 5.53
N GLY A 89 -2.77 6.50 4.90
CA GLY A 89 -3.27 5.28 5.50
C GLY A 89 -2.32 4.09 5.46
N LEU A 90 -1.19 4.17 4.74
CA LEU A 90 -0.22 3.07 4.67
C LEU A 90 0.34 2.76 6.07
N ARG A 91 0.32 1.48 6.46
CA ARG A 91 0.81 1.02 7.78
C ARG A 91 1.85 -0.08 7.70
N SER A 92 1.78 -0.96 6.70
CA SER A 92 2.75 -2.06 6.58
C SER A 92 2.81 -2.64 5.16
N ALA A 93 3.80 -3.49 4.93
CA ALA A 93 3.90 -4.26 3.70
C ALA A 93 4.55 -5.63 3.94
N LYS A 94 4.16 -6.62 3.15
CA LYS A 94 4.67 -7.99 3.24
C LYS A 94 5.02 -8.55 1.86
N ARG A 95 6.03 -9.40 1.83
CA ARG A 95 6.41 -10.20 0.66
C ARG A 95 5.98 -11.65 0.88
N LEU A 96 5.33 -12.23 -0.12
CA LEU A 96 4.90 -13.63 -0.13
C LEU A 96 6.00 -14.54 -0.68
#